data_AF-A0A534JFD7-F1
#
_entry.id   AF-A0A534JFD7-F1
#
_cell.length_a   1.000
_cell.length_b   1.000
_cell.length_c   1.000
_cell.angle_alpha   90.00
_cell.angle_beta   90.00
_cell.angle_gamma   90.00
#
_symmetry.space_group_name_H-M   'P 1'
#
loop_
_entity.id
_entity.type
_entity.pdbx_description
1 polymer ?
#
loop_
_entity_poly.entity_id
_entity_poly.type
_entity_poly.pdbx_seq_one_letter_code
_entity_poly.pdbx_strand_id
1 'polypeptide(L)'
;MTAESVHMTQYADFRRGASLEENPPQLRVESMFLAVFHLIDACAARRNVHIGKHQGVRHELEANPSILGAKTREVWSAFQDIETRLRPKFVYGRSWKREDFDAVFETAGRIETICREVLG
;
A
#
# COMPACT_ATOMS: atom_id res chain seq x y z
N MET A 1 17.66 7.97 12.42
CA MET A 1 16.41 7.68 11.69
C MET A 1 16.52 6.25 11.18
N THR A 2 15.60 5.37 11.53
CA THR A 2 15.59 3.96 11.08
C THR A 2 14.95 3.86 9.69
N ALA A 3 15.23 2.79 8.93
CA ALA A 3 14.57 2.55 7.63
C ALA A 3 13.04 2.53 7.78
N GLU A 4 12.54 1.90 8.85
CA GLU A 4 11.12 1.92 9.22
C GLU A 4 10.58 3.35 9.35
N SER A 5 11.25 4.23 10.10
CA SER A 5 10.79 5.63 10.30
C SER A 5 10.76 6.46 9.02
N VAL A 6 11.66 6.18 8.06
CA VAL A 6 11.64 6.82 6.74
C VAL A 6 10.38 6.42 5.98
N HIS A 7 10.10 5.12 5.93
CA HIS A 7 8.90 4.61 5.27
C HIS A 7 7.60 5.05 5.95
N MET A 8 7.58 5.16 7.28
CA MET A 8 6.42 5.72 7.99
C MET A 8 6.19 7.20 7.68
N THR A 9 7.26 7.98 7.48
CA THR A 9 7.15 9.38 7.04
C THR A 9 6.58 9.45 5.62
N GLN A 10 7.10 8.65 4.71
CA GLN A 10 6.59 8.57 3.33
C GLN A 10 5.13 8.11 3.29
N TYR A 11 4.77 7.09 4.07
CA TYR A 11 3.38 6.65 4.23
C TYR A 11 2.49 7.83 4.64
N ALA A 12 2.87 8.58 5.68
CA ALA A 12 2.08 9.71 6.17
C ALA A 12 1.90 10.80 5.09
N ASP A 13 2.95 11.13 4.36
CA ASP A 13 2.91 12.16 3.32
C ASP A 13 2.04 11.74 2.13
N PHE A 14 2.19 10.52 1.64
CA PHE A 14 1.33 10.00 0.57
C PHE A 14 -0.11 9.82 1.05
N ARG A 15 -0.33 9.36 2.28
CA ARG A 15 -1.68 9.19 2.83
C ARG A 15 -2.41 10.53 2.95
N ARG A 16 -1.69 11.59 3.30
CA ARG A 16 -2.18 12.98 3.29
C ARG A 16 -2.57 13.40 1.87
N GLY A 17 -1.69 13.18 0.89
CA GLY A 17 -1.97 13.45 -0.53
C GLY A 17 -3.21 12.72 -1.06
N ALA A 18 -3.45 11.48 -0.61
CA ALA A 18 -4.64 10.70 -0.95
C ALA A 18 -5.95 11.28 -0.38
N SER A 19 -5.87 12.02 0.72
CA SER A 19 -7.03 12.61 1.41
C SER A 19 -7.40 14.02 0.95
N LEU A 20 -6.54 14.70 0.20
CA LEU A 20 -6.81 16.04 -0.34
C LEU A 20 -7.93 15.97 -1.40
N GLU A 21 -9.08 16.59 -1.13
CA GLU A 21 -10.25 16.55 -2.02
C GLU A 21 -10.04 17.37 -3.29
N GLU A 22 -9.16 18.37 -3.25
CA GLU A 22 -8.74 19.16 -4.41
C GLU A 22 -7.97 18.31 -5.44
N ASN A 23 -7.38 17.19 -5.00
CA ASN A 23 -6.69 16.29 -5.91
C ASN A 23 -7.68 15.50 -6.74
N PRO A 24 -7.47 15.37 -8.07
CA PRO A 24 -8.27 14.52 -8.90
C PRO A 24 -8.15 13.05 -8.45
N PRO A 25 -9.18 12.21 -8.67
CA PRO A 25 -9.22 10.82 -8.20
C PRO A 25 -7.98 10.00 -8.57
N GLN A 26 -7.40 10.25 -9.74
CA GLN A 26 -6.16 9.61 -10.19
C GLN A 26 -5.00 9.88 -9.23
N LEU A 27 -4.76 11.14 -8.89
CA LEU A 27 -3.67 11.50 -7.97
C LEU A 27 -3.93 10.96 -6.56
N ARG A 28 -5.19 10.91 -6.13
CA ARG A 28 -5.56 10.35 -4.83
C ARG A 28 -5.32 8.84 -4.76
N VAL A 29 -5.68 8.10 -5.82
CA VAL A 29 -5.42 6.66 -5.95
C VAL A 29 -3.93 6.37 -6.02
N GLU A 30 -3.17 7.14 -6.80
CA GLU A 30 -1.70 7.00 -6.86
C GLU A 30 -1.05 7.23 -5.51
N SER A 31 -1.47 8.29 -4.82
CA SER A 31 -0.97 8.58 -3.47
C SER A 31 -1.34 7.46 -2.50
N MET A 32 -2.57 6.92 -2.57
CA MET A 32 -2.98 5.82 -1.70
C MET A 32 -2.18 4.54 -1.95
N PHE A 33 -1.91 4.22 -3.22
CA PHE A 33 -1.08 3.07 -3.61
C PHE A 33 0.34 3.19 -3.05
N LEU A 34 0.98 4.35 -3.20
CA LEU A 34 2.31 4.61 -2.65
C LEU A 34 2.32 4.62 -1.13
N ALA A 35 1.25 5.12 -0.50
CA ALA A 35 1.10 5.07 0.95
C ALA A 35 1.13 3.62 1.44
N VAL A 36 0.26 2.74 0.93
CA VAL A 36 0.25 1.34 1.39
C VAL A 36 1.52 0.58 1.04
N PHE A 37 2.17 0.90 -0.09
CA PHE A 37 3.49 0.34 -0.39
C PHE A 37 4.50 0.66 0.73
N HIS A 38 4.63 1.94 1.09
CA HIS A 38 5.57 2.35 2.13
C HIS A 38 5.18 1.81 3.52
N LEU A 39 3.90 1.66 3.81
CA LEU A 39 3.48 1.05 5.06
C LEU A 39 3.87 -0.45 5.14
N ILE A 40 3.75 -1.18 4.02
CA ILE A 40 4.23 -2.56 3.92
C ILE A 40 5.76 -2.61 4.05
N ASP A 41 6.49 -1.71 3.38
CA ASP A 41 7.95 -1.65 3.45
C ASP A 41 8.44 -1.25 4.85
N ALA A 42 7.67 -0.47 5.61
CA ALA A 42 7.93 -0.22 7.03
C ALA A 42 7.85 -1.52 7.86
N CYS A 43 6.85 -2.37 7.61
CA CYS A 43 6.76 -3.69 8.26
C CYS A 43 7.98 -4.56 7.92
N ALA A 44 8.41 -4.57 6.65
CA ALA A 44 9.59 -5.31 6.21
C ALA A 44 10.88 -4.77 6.86
N ALA A 45 11.03 -3.45 6.89
CA ALA A 45 12.20 -2.78 7.47
C ALA A 45 12.38 -3.11 8.96
N ARG A 46 11.29 -3.29 9.71
CA ARG A 46 11.34 -3.76 11.11
C ARG A 46 11.99 -5.14 11.27
N ARG A 47 11.94 -5.96 10.23
CA ARG A 47 12.59 -7.28 10.15
C ARG A 47 13.93 -7.25 9.42
N ASN A 48 14.47 -6.06 9.13
CA ASN A 48 15.67 -5.85 8.32
C ASN A 48 15.56 -6.43 6.89
N VAL A 49 14.33 -6.45 6.34
CA VAL A 49 14.06 -6.82 4.94
C VAL A 49 13.79 -5.53 4.14
N HIS A 50 14.21 -5.50 2.88
CA HIS A 50 14.00 -4.36 1.99
C HIS A 50 13.26 -4.78 0.73
N ILE A 51 12.06 -4.24 0.50
CA ILE A 51 11.27 -4.57 -0.69
C ILE A 51 11.76 -3.79 -1.91
N GLY A 52 12.13 -2.52 -1.71
CA GLY A 52 12.74 -1.65 -2.72
C GLY A 52 11.76 -1.10 -3.75
N LYS A 53 10.97 -1.95 -4.40
CA LYS A 53 9.96 -1.54 -5.40
C LYS A 53 8.66 -2.31 -5.23
N HIS A 54 7.54 -1.69 -5.62
CA HIS A 54 6.22 -2.25 -5.43
C HIS A 54 6.02 -3.64 -6.07
N GLN A 55 6.69 -3.93 -7.20
CA GLN A 55 6.64 -5.25 -7.83
C GLN A 55 7.27 -6.36 -6.96
N GLY A 56 8.10 -6.00 -5.98
CA GLY A 56 8.73 -6.92 -5.04
C GLY A 56 7.83 -7.34 -3.88
N VAL A 57 6.71 -6.66 -3.63
CA VAL A 57 5.88 -6.87 -2.42
C VAL A 57 5.48 -8.33 -2.24
N ARG A 58 4.98 -8.99 -3.29
CA ARG A 58 4.60 -10.40 -3.20
C ARG A 58 5.79 -11.29 -2.87
N HIS A 59 6.88 -11.16 -3.63
CA HIS A 59 8.04 -12.01 -3.49
C HIS A 59 8.62 -11.92 -2.07
N GLU A 60 8.82 -10.71 -1.58
CA GLU A 60 9.45 -10.48 -0.28
C GLU A 60 8.56 -10.89 0.89
N LEU A 61 7.26 -10.65 0.81
CA LEU A 61 6.33 -11.09 1.85
C LEU A 61 6.19 -12.61 1.88
N GLU A 62 6.17 -13.29 0.71
CA GLU A 62 6.16 -14.76 0.64
C GLU A 62 7.48 -15.38 1.15
N ALA A 63 8.63 -14.77 0.84
CA ALA A 63 9.93 -15.24 1.29
C ALA A 63 10.17 -15.00 2.80
N ASN A 64 9.53 -13.99 3.38
CA ASN A 64 9.74 -13.56 4.76
C ASN A 64 8.43 -13.53 5.55
N PRO A 65 7.83 -14.70 5.89
CA PRO A 65 6.55 -14.76 6.59
C PRO A 65 6.61 -14.16 8.00
N SER A 66 7.80 -13.94 8.57
CA SER A 66 7.96 -13.26 9.88
C SER A 66 7.57 -11.78 9.87
N ILE A 67 7.40 -11.17 8.69
CA ILE A 67 6.96 -9.77 8.55
C ILE A 67 5.50 -9.63 9.00
N LEU A 68 4.59 -10.41 8.42
CA LEU A 68 3.13 -10.28 8.64
C LEU A 68 2.48 -11.56 9.20
N GLY A 69 3.24 -12.64 9.38
CA GLY A 69 2.76 -13.91 9.89
C GLY A 69 1.65 -14.52 9.02
N ALA A 70 0.55 -14.93 9.66
CA ALA A 70 -0.60 -15.51 8.97
C ALA A 70 -1.29 -14.53 7.99
N LYS A 71 -1.04 -13.21 8.13
CA LYS A 71 -1.63 -12.16 7.30
C LYS A 71 -0.85 -11.85 6.02
N THR A 72 0.31 -12.49 5.82
CA THR A 72 1.16 -12.32 4.63
C THR A 72 0.38 -12.40 3.32
N ARG A 73 -0.42 -13.46 3.13
CA ARG A 73 -1.19 -13.65 1.88
C ARG A 73 -2.27 -12.60 1.70
N GLU A 74 -2.95 -12.24 2.78
CA GLU A 74 -4.02 -11.24 2.77
C GLU A 74 -3.47 -9.89 2.29
N VAL A 75 -2.32 -9.47 2.80
CA VAL A 75 -1.71 -8.19 2.42
C VAL A 75 -1.18 -8.19 1.00
N TRP A 76 -0.36 -9.18 0.58
CA TRP A 76 0.20 -9.12 -0.77
C TRP A 76 -0.88 -9.25 -1.84
N SER A 77 -1.93 -10.05 -1.59
CA SER A 77 -3.02 -10.22 -2.56
C SER A 77 -3.87 -8.96 -2.67
N ALA A 78 -4.17 -8.29 -1.55
CA ALA A 78 -4.85 -6.99 -1.55
C ALA A 78 -4.02 -5.92 -2.26
N PHE A 79 -2.71 -5.86 -2.00
CA PHE A 79 -1.83 -4.90 -2.67
C PHE A 79 -1.75 -5.15 -4.19
N GLN A 80 -1.62 -6.41 -4.59
CA GLN A 80 -1.60 -6.81 -6.00
C GLN A 80 -2.93 -6.51 -6.71
N ASP A 81 -4.06 -6.63 -6.00
CA ASP A 81 -5.38 -6.29 -6.53
C ASP A 81 -5.50 -4.78 -6.82
N ILE A 82 -4.98 -3.93 -5.93
CA ILE A 82 -4.85 -2.50 -6.19
C ILE A 82 -3.95 -2.27 -7.41
N GLU A 83 -2.75 -2.86 -7.43
CA GLU A 83 -1.73 -2.66 -8.46
C GLU A 83 -2.21 -3.02 -9.87
N THR A 84 -2.87 -4.17 -10.01
CA THR A 84 -3.09 -4.80 -11.32
C THR A 84 -4.53 -4.70 -11.83
N ARG A 85 -5.52 -4.50 -10.95
CA ARG A 85 -6.94 -4.44 -11.34
C ARG A 85 -7.56 -3.06 -11.14
N LEU A 86 -7.34 -2.43 -9.98
CA LEU A 86 -8.03 -1.18 -9.63
C LEU A 86 -7.30 0.06 -10.15
N ARG A 87 -6.04 0.26 -9.76
CA ARG A 87 -5.20 1.41 -10.14
C ARG A 87 -5.14 1.66 -11.65
N PRO A 88 -5.00 0.64 -12.53
CA PRO A 88 -4.92 0.86 -13.97
C PRO A 88 -6.12 1.60 -14.59
N LYS A 89 -7.32 1.49 -13.99
CA LYS A 89 -8.53 2.19 -14.48
C LYS A 89 -8.41 3.71 -14.38
N PHE A 90 -7.64 4.18 -13.40
CA PHE A 90 -7.38 5.60 -13.16
C PHE A 90 -6.23 6.11 -14.02
N VAL A 91 -5.15 5.33 -14.14
CA VAL A 91 -3.89 5.75 -14.77
C VAL A 91 -3.92 5.64 -16.29
N TYR A 92 -4.45 4.53 -16.81
CA TYR A 92 -4.35 4.20 -18.24
C TYR A 92 -5.71 4.24 -18.96
N GLY A 93 -6.79 3.89 -18.26
CA GLY A 93 -8.08 3.64 -18.91
C GLY A 93 -9.06 4.82 -18.94
N ARG A 94 -8.91 5.83 -18.06
CA ARG A 94 -9.95 6.85 -17.78
C ARG A 94 -11.38 6.27 -17.69
N SER A 95 -11.51 5.01 -17.27
CA SER A 95 -12.76 4.24 -17.29
C SER A 95 -13.27 3.92 -15.87
N TRP A 96 -12.65 4.56 -14.87
CA TRP A 96 -12.99 4.37 -13.47
C TRP A 96 -14.40 4.89 -13.15
N LYS A 97 -15.06 4.21 -12.22
CA LYS A 97 -16.31 4.64 -11.60
C LYS A 97 -16.12 4.87 -10.10
N ARG A 98 -17.10 5.49 -9.44
CA ARG A 98 -17.04 5.76 -7.99
C ARG A 98 -16.78 4.49 -7.19
N GLU A 99 -17.35 3.36 -7.59
CA GLU A 99 -17.16 2.08 -6.94
C GLU A 99 -15.72 1.58 -7.03
N ASP A 100 -15.01 1.89 -8.13
CA ASP A 100 -13.58 1.56 -8.25
C ASP A 100 -12.73 2.40 -7.29
N PHE A 101 -13.11 3.66 -7.10
CA PHE A 101 -12.43 4.55 -6.17
C PHE A 101 -12.62 4.06 -4.74
N ASP A 102 -13.86 3.79 -4.35
CA ASP A 102 -14.19 3.28 -3.02
C ASP A 102 -13.49 1.93 -2.77
N ALA A 103 -13.44 1.04 -3.77
CA ALA A 103 -12.74 -0.24 -3.67
C ALA A 103 -11.22 -0.11 -3.43
N VAL A 104 -10.56 0.90 -4.01
CA VAL A 104 -9.12 1.15 -3.73
C VAL A 104 -8.96 1.49 -2.25
N PHE A 105 -9.75 2.43 -1.73
CA PHE A 105 -9.62 2.89 -0.35
C PHE A 105 -10.05 1.84 0.68
N GLU A 106 -11.07 1.04 0.37
CA GLU A 106 -11.46 -0.09 1.21
C GLU A 106 -10.34 -1.16 1.27
N THR A 107 -9.81 -1.56 0.11
CA THR A 107 -8.73 -2.55 0.02
C THR A 107 -7.47 -2.05 0.71
N ALA A 108 -7.12 -0.77 0.51
CA ALA A 108 -5.99 -0.13 1.17
C ALA A 108 -6.20 -0.04 2.69
N GLY A 109 -7.40 0.27 3.16
CA GLY A 109 -7.74 0.32 4.58
C GLY A 109 -7.55 -1.03 5.30
N ARG A 110 -7.79 -2.16 4.61
CA ARG A 110 -7.49 -3.50 5.15
C ARG A 110 -5.99 -3.70 5.34
N ILE A 111 -5.18 -3.30 4.35
CA ILE A 111 -3.71 -3.32 4.46
C ILE A 111 -3.26 -2.43 5.62
N GLU A 112 -3.79 -1.20 5.71
CA GLU A 112 -3.45 -0.26 6.78
C GLU A 112 -3.72 -0.85 8.17
N THR A 113 -4.86 -1.51 8.34
CA THR A 113 -5.24 -2.16 9.60
C THR A 113 -4.21 -3.22 10.00
N ILE A 114 -3.91 -4.17 9.10
CA ILE A 114 -2.98 -5.27 9.37
C ILE A 114 -1.56 -4.74 9.66
N CYS A 115 -1.08 -3.81 8.83
CA CYS A 115 0.26 -3.27 9.02
C CYS A 115 0.39 -2.48 10.32
N ARG A 116 -0.64 -1.74 10.74
CA ARG A 116 -0.63 -1.04 12.04
C ARG A 116 -0.59 -2.01 13.22
N GLU A 117 -1.32 -3.12 13.15
CA GLU A 117 -1.24 -4.17 14.19
C GLU A 117 0.18 -4.73 14.34
N VAL A 118 0.89 -4.92 13.23
CA VAL A 118 2.29 -5.36 13.21
C VAL A 118 3.25 -4.26 13.69
N LEU A 119 2.93 -3.01 13.39
CA LEU A 119 3.77 -1.86 13.72
C LEU A 119 3.60 -1.37 15.17
N GLY A 120 2.53 -1.75 15.87
CA GLY A 120 2.25 -1.31 17.24
C GLY A 120 1.94 0.19 17.32
#